data_AF-A0A645GYK1-F1
#
_entry.id   AF-A0A645GYK1-F1
#
_cell.length_a   1.000
_cell.length_b   1.000
_cell.length_c   1.000
_cell.angle_alpha   90.00
_cell.angle_beta   90.00
_cell.angle_gamma   90.00
#
_symmetry.space_group_name_H-M   'P 1'
#
loop_
_entity.id
_entity.type
_entity.pdbx_description
1 polymer ?
#
loop_
_entity_poly.entity_id
_entity_poly.type
_entity_poly.pdbx_seq_one_letter_code
_entity_poly.pdbx_strand_id
1 'polypeptide(L)'
;MRRLLLQKFELGLFDAPFVDETKVSAVLGNPTSTALGHASQERAMTLLKNEAQFLPVKGKHKLYVENMEKEIAARYAEVVDTPEEADFAILRLDTPWVPVDTKNPFAANFHHGDLDFKGEKLTEILNLLNKVPTIVTIYIDRPAVIPEISAAAKALFAEYGADDEAVLNVVFGKARPEGRLPMEMPCSMDAVRNQKEDVPYDSKDPLYPFGFGLNY
;
A
#
# COMPACT_ATOMS: atom_id res chain seq x y z
N MET A 1 20.69 -17.99 32.28
CA MET A 1 21.59 -18.79 31.41
C MET A 1 20.94 -20.02 30.80
N ARG A 2 20.26 -20.90 31.56
CA ARG A 2 19.65 -22.14 31.02
C ARG A 2 18.75 -21.96 29.77
N ARG A 3 17.89 -20.94 29.75
CA ARG A 3 16.96 -20.68 28.63
C ARG A 3 17.67 -20.37 27.30
N LEU A 4 18.79 -19.64 27.35
CA LEU A 4 19.56 -19.29 26.16
C LEU A 4 20.36 -20.49 25.62
N LEU A 5 20.97 -21.28 26.51
CA LEU A 5 21.74 -22.44 26.09
C LEU A 5 20.87 -23.53 25.47
N LEU A 6 19.66 -23.75 26.01
CA LEU A 6 18.71 -24.70 25.45
C LEU A 6 18.37 -24.36 23.98
N GLN A 7 18.07 -23.10 23.67
CA GLN A 7 17.80 -22.65 22.30
C GLN A 7 19.01 -22.84 21.37
N LYS A 8 20.24 -22.57 21.85
CA LYS A 8 21.45 -22.80 21.05
C LYS A 8 21.69 -24.27 20.73
N PHE A 9 21.38 -25.17 21.66
CA PHE A 9 21.43 -26.62 21.43
C PHE A 9 20.34 -27.06 20.44
N GLU A 10 19.10 -26.60 20.61
CA GLU A 10 17.99 -26.93 19.70
C GLU A 10 18.24 -26.43 18.27
N LEU A 11 18.84 -25.26 18.12
CA LEU A 11 19.24 -24.70 16.82
C LEU A 11 20.51 -25.35 16.23
N GLY A 12 21.12 -26.33 16.93
CA GLY A 12 22.32 -27.03 16.47
C GLY A 12 23.58 -26.16 16.41
N LEU A 13 23.60 -24.99 17.06
CA LEU A 13 24.71 -24.03 16.96
C LEU A 13 26.01 -24.51 17.63
N PHE A 14 25.96 -25.57 18.44
CA PHE A 14 27.16 -26.22 18.98
C PHE A 14 27.76 -27.25 18.03
N ASP A 15 26.94 -27.84 17.15
CA ASP A 15 27.36 -28.86 16.18
C ASP A 15 27.76 -28.22 14.84
N ALA A 16 26.99 -27.24 14.37
CA ALA A 16 27.22 -26.50 13.13
C ALA A 16 27.12 -24.98 13.37
N PRO A 17 28.16 -24.35 13.96
CA PRO A 17 28.12 -22.95 14.38
C PRO A 17 28.16 -21.92 13.25
N PHE A 18 28.59 -22.30 12.04
CA PHE A 18 28.85 -21.38 10.94
C PHE A 18 27.97 -21.67 9.72
N VAL A 19 27.66 -20.60 8.98
CA VAL A 19 26.95 -20.69 7.70
C VAL A 19 27.92 -20.97 6.55
N ASP A 20 27.40 -21.52 5.46
CA ASP A 20 28.16 -21.75 4.23
C ASP A 20 27.96 -20.59 3.26
N GLU A 21 28.95 -19.69 3.20
CA GLU A 21 28.93 -18.50 2.35
C GLU A 21 28.86 -18.82 0.85
N THR A 22 29.30 -20.02 0.43
CA THR A 22 29.27 -20.41 -0.98
C THR A 22 27.84 -20.58 -1.52
N LYS A 23 26.85 -20.74 -0.63
CA LYS A 23 25.43 -20.89 -1.00
C LYS A 23 24.69 -19.59 -1.16
N VAL A 24 25.31 -18.45 -0.83
CA VAL A 24 24.63 -17.14 -0.81
C VAL A 24 23.97 -16.84 -2.15
N SER A 25 24.67 -17.00 -3.27
CA SER A 25 24.12 -16.74 -4.61
C SER A 25 23.02 -17.72 -5.04
N ALA A 26 22.97 -18.91 -4.44
CA ALA A 26 21.89 -19.87 -4.71
C ALA A 26 20.62 -19.57 -3.90
N VAL A 27 20.77 -18.89 -2.75
CA VAL A 27 19.66 -18.59 -1.82
C VAL A 27 19.11 -17.18 -2.05
N LEU A 28 19.98 -16.18 -2.09
CA LEU A 28 19.59 -14.78 -2.23
C LEU A 28 19.28 -14.44 -3.69
N GLY A 29 18.18 -13.72 -3.91
CA GLY A 29 17.80 -13.24 -5.25
C GLY A 29 17.43 -14.35 -6.24
N ASN A 30 17.16 -15.57 -5.75
CA ASN A 30 16.79 -16.66 -6.64
C ASN A 30 15.44 -16.35 -7.34
N PRO A 31 15.27 -16.71 -8.63
CA PRO A 31 14.07 -16.33 -9.40
C PRO A 31 12.75 -16.85 -8.80
N THR A 32 12.78 -18.00 -8.13
CA THR A 32 11.57 -18.59 -7.53
C THR A 32 11.08 -17.75 -6.35
N SER A 33 11.97 -17.37 -5.44
CA SER A 33 11.65 -16.50 -4.31
C SER A 33 11.21 -15.11 -4.77
N THR A 34 11.87 -14.54 -5.79
CA THR A 34 11.46 -13.25 -6.37
C THR A 34 10.05 -13.32 -6.96
N ALA A 35 9.74 -14.36 -7.74
CA ALA A 35 8.42 -14.55 -8.33
C ALA A 35 7.34 -14.74 -7.24
N LEU A 36 7.63 -15.51 -6.18
CA LEU A 36 6.73 -15.67 -5.04
C LEU A 36 6.54 -14.37 -4.26
N GLY A 37 7.59 -13.56 -4.13
CA GLY A 37 7.52 -12.22 -3.52
C GLY A 37 6.59 -11.30 -4.31
N HIS A 38 6.77 -11.22 -5.63
CA HIS A 38 5.92 -10.44 -6.51
C HIS A 38 4.45 -10.89 -6.46
N ALA A 39 4.19 -12.20 -6.55
CA ALA A 39 2.84 -12.75 -6.40
C ALA A 39 2.23 -12.45 -5.04
N SER A 40 3.04 -12.38 -3.98
CA SER A 40 2.57 -12.01 -2.63
C SER A 40 2.12 -10.55 -2.57
N GLN A 41 2.85 -9.64 -3.23
CA GLN A 41 2.47 -8.22 -3.31
C GLN A 41 1.12 -8.04 -4.03
N GLU A 42 0.96 -8.68 -5.19
CA GLU A 42 -0.29 -8.64 -5.97
C GLU A 42 -1.49 -9.13 -5.16
N ARG A 43 -1.34 -10.28 -4.49
CA ARG A 43 -2.40 -10.90 -3.69
C ARG A 43 -2.73 -10.10 -2.44
N ALA A 44 -1.75 -9.44 -1.84
CA ALA A 44 -1.92 -8.64 -0.62
C ALA A 44 -2.67 -7.33 -0.85
N MET A 45 -2.68 -6.80 -2.09
CA MET A 45 -3.44 -5.58 -2.40
C MET A 45 -4.91 -5.75 -2.06
N THR A 46 -5.45 -4.76 -1.35
CA THR A 46 -6.84 -4.75 -0.88
C THR A 46 -7.62 -3.70 -1.67
N LEU A 47 -8.61 -4.15 -2.45
CA LEU A 47 -9.50 -3.23 -3.17
C LEU A 47 -10.53 -2.64 -2.19
N LEU A 48 -10.50 -1.32 -2.02
CA LEU A 48 -11.38 -0.58 -1.10
C LEU A 48 -12.61 -0.01 -1.82
N LYS A 49 -12.43 0.48 -3.05
CA LYS A 49 -13.51 1.03 -3.87
C LYS A 49 -13.33 0.65 -5.32
N ASN A 50 -14.42 0.28 -6.01
CA ASN A 50 -14.45 0.04 -7.46
C ASN A 50 -15.75 0.59 -8.05
N GLU A 51 -15.79 1.89 -8.33
CA GLU A 51 -17.00 2.56 -8.79
C GLU A 51 -17.36 2.15 -10.22
N ALA A 52 -18.64 1.83 -10.45
CA ALA A 52 -19.15 1.41 -11.75
C ALA A 52 -18.36 0.25 -12.40
N GLN A 53 -17.74 -0.60 -11.57
CA GLN A 53 -16.90 -1.72 -12.04
C GLN A 53 -15.79 -1.28 -13.00
N PHE A 54 -15.16 -0.13 -12.70
CA PHE A 54 -14.07 0.42 -13.50
C PHE A 54 -12.88 -0.54 -13.64
N LEU A 55 -12.60 -1.33 -12.58
CA LEU A 55 -11.55 -2.35 -12.59
C LEU A 55 -12.11 -3.76 -12.89
N PRO A 56 -11.36 -4.61 -13.60
CA PRO A 56 -10.02 -4.32 -14.15
C PRO A 56 -10.11 -3.46 -15.41
N VAL A 57 -9.12 -2.60 -15.62
CA VAL A 57 -9.03 -1.77 -16.83
C VAL A 57 -8.80 -2.67 -18.04
N LYS A 58 -9.61 -2.50 -19.09
CA LYS A 58 -9.54 -3.29 -20.33
C LYS A 58 -9.40 -2.37 -21.53
N GLY A 59 -8.62 -2.81 -22.52
CA GLY A 59 -8.42 -2.07 -23.76
C GLY A 59 -7.17 -1.20 -23.74
N LYS A 60 -7.05 -0.33 -24.75
CA LYS A 60 -5.94 0.62 -24.86
C LYS A 60 -6.42 1.99 -24.43
N HIS A 61 -5.71 2.58 -23.50
CA HIS A 61 -6.04 3.86 -22.89
C HIS A 61 -4.81 4.73 -22.78
N LYS A 62 -5.05 6.04 -22.70
CA LYS A 62 -4.06 7.03 -22.26
C LYS A 62 -4.04 7.10 -20.75
N LEU A 63 -2.85 6.97 -20.16
CA LEU A 63 -2.63 6.86 -18.73
C LEU A 63 -1.73 8.01 -18.26
N TYR A 64 -2.19 8.77 -17.29
CA TYR A 64 -1.32 9.64 -16.50
C TYR A 64 -0.92 8.92 -15.20
N VAL A 65 0.35 9.00 -14.81
CA VAL A 65 0.85 8.40 -13.56
C VAL A 65 1.52 9.44 -12.69
N GLU A 66 1.31 9.34 -11.38
CA GLU A 66 1.99 10.15 -10.37
C GLU A 66 2.52 9.25 -9.25
N ASN A 67 3.79 9.47 -8.88
CA ASN A 67 4.56 8.64 -7.94
C ASN A 67 4.71 7.17 -8.37
N MET A 68 4.88 6.94 -9.68
CA MET A 68 5.09 5.63 -10.30
C MET A 68 6.05 5.79 -11.49
N GLU A 69 6.86 4.76 -11.78
CA GLU A 69 7.77 4.74 -12.92
C GLU A 69 7.01 4.70 -14.26
N LYS A 70 7.22 5.71 -15.10
CA LYS A 70 6.54 5.84 -16.41
C LYS A 70 6.92 4.70 -17.35
N GLU A 71 8.15 4.20 -17.29
CA GLU A 71 8.67 3.11 -18.11
C GLU A 71 7.94 1.80 -17.83
N ILE A 72 7.63 1.53 -16.55
CA ILE A 72 6.88 0.36 -16.14
C ILE A 72 5.41 0.49 -16.59
N ALA A 73 4.80 1.66 -16.38
CA ALA A 73 3.43 1.95 -16.79
C ALA A 73 3.21 1.88 -18.32
N ALA A 74 4.20 2.29 -19.11
CA ALA A 74 4.17 2.24 -20.57
C ALA A 74 4.06 0.81 -21.15
N ARG A 75 4.35 -0.22 -20.34
CA ARG A 75 4.11 -1.63 -20.71
C ARG A 75 2.63 -2.01 -20.72
N TYR A 76 1.76 -1.18 -20.13
CA TYR A 76 0.33 -1.47 -19.94
C TYR A 76 -0.59 -0.53 -20.71
N ALA A 77 -0.21 0.74 -20.85
CA ALA A 77 -1.01 1.79 -21.48
C ALA A 77 -0.12 2.85 -22.17
N GLU A 78 -0.74 3.73 -22.97
CA GLU A 78 -0.04 4.89 -23.55
C GLU A 78 0.15 5.95 -22.46
N VAL A 79 1.37 6.12 -21.95
CA VAL A 79 1.63 7.11 -20.88
C VAL A 79 1.69 8.51 -21.47
N VAL A 80 0.92 9.43 -20.87
CA VAL A 80 0.87 10.86 -21.25
C VAL A 80 1.44 11.74 -20.13
N ASP A 81 1.84 12.96 -20.48
CA ASP A 81 2.51 13.86 -19.55
C ASP A 81 1.57 14.74 -18.73
N THR A 82 0.32 14.93 -19.17
CA THR A 82 -0.67 15.76 -18.49
C THR A 82 -1.95 14.98 -18.18
N PRO A 83 -2.61 15.26 -17.03
CA PRO A 83 -3.89 14.63 -16.71
C PRO A 83 -5.00 14.89 -17.73
N GLU A 84 -4.96 16.04 -18.42
CA GLU A 84 -5.96 16.47 -19.39
C GLU A 84 -5.94 15.63 -20.69
N GLU A 85 -4.82 14.98 -21.00
CA GLU A 85 -4.67 14.09 -22.16
C GLU A 85 -5.05 12.63 -21.84
N ALA A 86 -5.21 12.29 -20.56
CA ALA A 86 -5.39 10.92 -20.11
C ALA A 86 -6.87 10.51 -20.08
N ASP A 87 -7.13 9.23 -20.39
CA ASP A 87 -8.45 8.64 -20.17
C ASP A 87 -8.68 8.36 -18.68
N PHE A 88 -7.61 8.01 -17.96
CA PHE A 88 -7.60 7.83 -16.52
C PHE A 88 -6.19 8.05 -15.93
N ALA A 89 -6.12 8.24 -14.61
CA ALA A 89 -4.87 8.37 -13.88
C ALA A 89 -4.65 7.26 -12.85
N ILE A 90 -3.37 6.99 -12.53
CA ILE A 90 -2.97 6.22 -11.34
C ILE A 90 -2.15 7.14 -10.44
N LEU A 91 -2.63 7.35 -9.22
CA LEU A 91 -1.95 8.13 -8.19
C LEU A 91 -1.52 7.21 -7.05
N ARG A 92 -0.20 7.10 -6.84
CA ARG A 92 0.34 6.43 -5.65
C ARG A 92 0.53 7.42 -4.50
N LEU A 93 0.09 7.06 -3.31
CA LEU A 93 0.19 7.88 -2.10
C LEU A 93 0.82 7.09 -0.97
N ASP A 94 1.62 7.76 -0.14
CA ASP A 94 1.99 7.24 1.18
C ASP A 94 0.95 7.66 2.21
N THR A 95 0.83 6.88 3.28
CA THR A 95 0.07 7.33 4.46
C THR A 95 0.64 8.67 4.94
N PRO A 96 -0.19 9.72 5.14
CA PRO A 96 0.30 11.01 5.58
C PRO A 96 0.94 10.88 6.96
N TRP A 97 2.02 11.61 7.21
CA TRP A 97 2.69 11.63 8.50
C TRP A 97 3.42 12.96 8.71
N VAL A 98 3.77 13.23 9.96
CA VAL A 98 4.49 14.44 10.35
C VAL A 98 5.83 14.05 10.97
N PRO A 99 6.96 14.55 10.44
CA PRO A 99 8.25 14.33 11.09
C PRO A 99 8.31 15.06 12.42
N VAL A 100 8.89 14.41 13.42
CA VAL A 100 9.11 15.01 14.73
C VAL A 100 10.51 15.60 14.81
N ASP A 101 10.61 16.82 15.35
CA ASP A 101 11.91 17.42 15.65
C ASP A 101 12.48 16.75 16.92
N THR A 102 13.45 15.87 16.72
CA THR A 102 14.07 15.09 17.80
C THR A 102 15.52 14.77 17.52
N LYS A 103 16.32 14.68 18.59
CA LYS A 103 17.71 14.21 18.53
C LYS A 103 17.82 12.68 18.59
N ASN A 104 16.73 11.97 18.83
CA ASN A 104 16.72 10.51 18.88
C ASN A 104 16.55 9.94 17.46
N PRO A 105 17.58 9.29 16.88
CA PRO A 105 17.52 8.79 15.50
C PRO A 105 16.47 7.69 15.30
N PHE A 106 16.11 6.94 16.35
CA PHE A 106 14.99 6.00 16.25
C PHE A 106 13.68 6.75 16.06
N ALA A 107 13.39 7.72 16.92
CA ALA A 107 12.16 8.50 16.86
C ALA A 107 12.03 9.32 15.57
N ALA A 108 13.14 9.86 15.05
CA ALA A 108 13.14 10.63 13.80
C ALA A 108 12.68 9.83 12.56
N ASN A 109 12.83 8.51 12.59
CA ASN A 109 12.48 7.62 11.46
C ASN A 109 11.10 6.97 11.58
N PHE A 110 10.31 7.30 12.60
CA PHE A 110 8.92 6.82 12.71
C PHE A 110 7.95 7.80 12.07
N HIS A 111 6.88 7.28 11.48
CA HIS A 111 5.75 8.08 11.02
C HIS A 111 4.87 8.49 12.19
N HIS A 112 4.80 9.79 12.49
CA HIS A 112 4.04 10.36 13.62
C HIS A 112 2.88 11.23 13.15
N GLY A 113 2.13 11.74 14.12
CA GLY A 113 1.11 12.75 13.91
C GLY A 113 -0.18 12.20 13.31
N ASP A 114 -0.97 13.13 12.81
CA ASP A 114 -2.30 12.85 12.28
C ASP A 114 -2.25 11.95 11.03
N LEU A 115 -3.38 11.28 10.77
CA LEU A 115 -3.54 10.21 9.78
C LEU A 115 -4.27 10.69 8.51
N ASP A 116 -4.60 11.98 8.43
CA ASP A 116 -5.28 12.62 7.32
C ASP A 116 -4.36 13.54 6.49
N PHE A 117 -4.65 13.67 5.20
CA PHE A 117 -4.05 14.70 4.36
C PHE A 117 -4.69 16.06 4.66
N LYS A 118 -3.90 17.13 4.65
CA LYS A 118 -4.38 18.48 5.00
C LYS A 118 -3.88 19.54 4.03
N GLY A 119 -4.58 20.68 4.03
CA GLY A 119 -4.15 21.91 3.37
C GLY A 119 -3.91 21.73 1.87
N GLU A 120 -2.76 22.25 1.42
CA GLU A 120 -2.36 22.22 0.01
C GLU A 120 -2.28 20.79 -0.54
N LYS A 121 -1.72 19.84 0.22
CA LYS A 121 -1.54 18.48 -0.27
C LYS A 121 -2.86 17.76 -0.54
N LEU A 122 -3.85 17.89 0.35
CA LEU A 122 -5.19 17.35 0.10
C LEU A 122 -5.84 18.04 -1.10
N THR A 123 -5.65 19.36 -1.24
CA THR A 123 -6.20 20.14 -2.34
C THR A 123 -5.63 19.69 -3.69
N GLU A 124 -4.32 19.46 -3.78
CA GLU A 124 -3.65 18.92 -4.98
C GLU A 124 -4.20 17.56 -5.39
N ILE A 125 -4.32 16.63 -4.43
CA ILE A 125 -4.87 15.29 -4.66
C ILE A 125 -6.29 15.39 -5.21
N LEU A 126 -7.15 16.16 -4.53
CA LEU A 126 -8.54 16.32 -4.96
C LEU A 126 -8.66 17.04 -6.31
N ASN A 127 -7.77 17.96 -6.62
CA ASN A 127 -7.73 18.61 -7.94
C ASN A 127 -7.48 17.61 -9.06
N LEU A 128 -6.54 16.67 -8.88
CA LEU A 128 -6.31 15.60 -9.86
C LEU A 128 -7.55 14.70 -9.99
N LEU A 129 -8.08 14.22 -8.86
CA LEU A 129 -9.24 13.31 -8.82
C LEU A 129 -10.49 13.91 -9.47
N ASN A 130 -10.67 15.24 -9.38
CA ASN A 130 -11.78 15.96 -10.00
C ASN A 130 -11.58 16.23 -11.50
N LYS A 131 -10.33 16.21 -11.99
CA LYS A 131 -10.02 16.46 -13.41
C LYS A 131 -10.15 15.21 -14.27
N VAL A 132 -9.69 14.07 -13.76
CA VAL A 132 -9.59 12.82 -14.51
C VAL A 132 -9.97 11.63 -13.61
N PRO A 133 -10.70 10.62 -14.12
CA PRO A 133 -10.99 9.42 -13.34
C PRO A 133 -9.69 8.81 -12.82
N THR A 134 -9.53 8.77 -11.49
CA THR A 134 -8.26 8.36 -10.89
C THR A 134 -8.43 7.08 -10.09
N ILE A 135 -7.52 6.12 -10.33
CA ILE A 135 -7.27 4.99 -9.46
C ILE A 135 -6.23 5.45 -8.43
N VAL A 136 -6.59 5.43 -7.16
CA VAL A 136 -5.66 5.75 -6.07
C VAL A 136 -5.14 4.45 -5.47
N THR A 137 -3.83 4.35 -5.28
CA THR A 137 -3.22 3.29 -4.47
C THR A 137 -2.49 3.93 -3.30
N ILE A 138 -2.87 3.57 -2.08
CA ILE A 138 -2.25 4.12 -0.88
C ILE A 138 -1.42 3.04 -0.17
N TYR A 139 -0.15 3.33 0.09
CA TYR A 139 0.70 2.55 0.97
C TYR A 139 0.22 2.75 2.41
N ILE A 140 -0.26 1.65 3.03
CA ILE A 140 -0.82 1.64 4.37
C ILE A 140 0.16 0.96 5.34
N ASP A 141 0.84 1.78 6.12
CA ASP A 141 1.60 1.35 7.30
C ASP A 141 0.92 1.77 8.61
N ARG A 142 -0.06 2.68 8.54
CA ARG A 142 -0.92 3.15 9.63
C ARG A 142 -2.34 3.41 9.08
N PRO A 143 -3.38 3.42 9.91
CA PRO A 143 -4.77 3.48 9.43
C PRO A 143 -5.14 4.89 8.93
N ALA A 144 -4.90 5.16 7.65
CA ALA A 144 -5.12 6.46 7.03
C ALA A 144 -6.59 6.92 7.10
N VAL A 145 -6.79 8.22 7.34
CA VAL A 145 -8.08 8.91 7.35
C VAL A 145 -8.24 9.66 6.02
N ILE A 146 -9.01 9.09 5.10
CA ILE A 146 -9.08 9.57 3.71
C ILE A 146 -10.51 9.60 3.11
N PRO A 147 -11.54 10.10 3.84
CA PRO A 147 -12.92 10.05 3.36
C PRO A 147 -13.13 10.82 2.05
N GLU A 148 -12.48 11.97 1.86
CA GLU A 148 -12.61 12.80 0.65
C GLU A 148 -11.98 12.12 -0.57
N ILE A 149 -10.80 11.53 -0.41
CA ILE A 149 -10.10 10.79 -1.47
C ILE A 149 -10.92 9.54 -1.83
N SER A 150 -11.41 8.81 -0.83
CA SER A 150 -12.29 7.65 -1.04
C SER A 150 -13.57 8.04 -1.81
N ALA A 151 -14.18 9.17 -1.48
CA ALA A 151 -15.36 9.68 -2.16
C ALA A 151 -15.07 10.05 -3.62
N ALA A 152 -13.96 10.73 -3.90
CA ALA A 152 -13.63 11.24 -5.24
C ALA A 152 -12.94 10.23 -6.17
N ALA A 153 -12.21 9.24 -5.64
CA ALA A 153 -11.47 8.27 -6.46
C ALA A 153 -12.41 7.33 -7.23
N LYS A 154 -12.08 7.00 -8.48
CA LYS A 154 -12.87 6.03 -9.27
C LYS A 154 -12.67 4.60 -8.76
N ALA A 155 -11.45 4.29 -8.37
CA ALA A 155 -11.11 3.10 -7.62
C ALA A 155 -10.03 3.41 -6.58
N LEU A 156 -10.01 2.64 -5.50
CA LEU A 156 -9.07 2.82 -4.39
C LEU A 156 -8.52 1.47 -3.94
N PHE A 157 -7.20 1.37 -3.84
CA PHE A 157 -6.50 0.23 -3.26
C PHE A 157 -5.72 0.66 -2.01
N ALA A 158 -5.68 -0.21 -1.01
CA ALA A 158 -4.63 -0.23 -0.01
C ALA A 158 -3.56 -1.27 -0.39
N GLU A 159 -2.29 -0.88 -0.28
CA GLU A 159 -1.12 -1.73 -0.55
C GLU A 159 -0.07 -1.59 0.56
N TYR A 160 0.91 -2.51 0.58
CA TYR A 160 1.82 -2.71 1.72
C TYR A 160 3.31 -2.72 1.29
N GLY A 161 3.66 -1.86 0.35
CA GLY A 161 4.99 -1.76 -0.25
C GLY A 161 5.07 -2.51 -1.57
N ALA A 162 3.97 -2.57 -2.32
CA ALA A 162 3.93 -3.18 -3.64
C ALA A 162 4.77 -2.37 -4.63
N ASP A 163 5.50 -3.05 -5.51
CA ASP A 163 6.16 -2.41 -6.64
C ASP A 163 5.13 -1.99 -7.72
N ASP A 164 5.59 -1.15 -8.65
CA ASP A 164 4.73 -0.62 -9.71
C ASP A 164 4.17 -1.71 -10.62
N GLU A 165 4.93 -2.79 -10.85
CA GLU A 165 4.49 -3.88 -11.72
C GLU A 165 3.37 -4.69 -11.08
N ALA A 166 3.45 -4.98 -9.78
CA ALA A 166 2.41 -5.63 -9.02
C ALA A 166 1.11 -4.80 -9.02
N VAL A 167 1.22 -3.48 -8.78
CA VAL A 167 0.06 -2.56 -8.85
C VAL A 167 -0.60 -2.61 -10.23
N LEU A 168 0.19 -2.49 -11.30
CA LEU A 168 -0.33 -2.53 -12.67
C LEU A 168 -0.90 -3.90 -13.05
N ASN A 169 -0.29 -5.00 -12.61
CA ASN A 169 -0.83 -6.34 -12.83
C ASN A 169 -2.23 -6.48 -12.25
N VAL A 170 -2.47 -5.95 -11.05
CA VAL A 170 -3.79 -5.96 -10.42
C VAL A 170 -4.75 -5.03 -11.17
N VAL A 171 -4.37 -3.77 -11.42
CA VAL A 171 -5.21 -2.76 -12.11
C VAL A 171 -5.71 -3.24 -13.47
N PHE A 172 -4.83 -3.88 -14.26
CA PHE A 172 -5.14 -4.38 -15.60
C PHE A 172 -5.63 -5.85 -15.59
N GLY A 173 -5.84 -6.45 -14.42
CA GLY A 173 -6.46 -7.77 -14.27
C GLY A 173 -5.58 -8.95 -14.70
N LYS A 174 -4.25 -8.77 -14.78
CA LYS A 174 -3.29 -9.88 -14.90
C LYS A 174 -3.16 -10.67 -13.60
N ALA A 175 -3.38 -9.98 -12.46
CA ALA A 175 -3.54 -10.56 -11.14
C ALA A 175 -4.86 -10.07 -10.51
N ARG A 176 -5.26 -10.68 -9.38
CA ARG A 176 -6.49 -10.32 -8.66
C ARG A 176 -6.15 -9.78 -7.27
N PRO A 177 -6.84 -8.74 -6.80
CA PRO A 177 -6.73 -8.32 -5.41
C PRO A 177 -7.44 -9.34 -4.52
N GLU A 178 -6.68 -9.96 -3.62
CA GLU A 178 -7.20 -10.93 -2.65
C GLU A 178 -7.09 -10.42 -1.21
N GLY A 179 -6.51 -9.23 -1.03
CA GLY A 179 -6.23 -8.63 0.25
C GLY A 179 -7.49 -8.32 1.05
N ARG A 180 -7.31 -8.33 2.36
CA ARG A 180 -8.29 -7.87 3.36
C ARG A 180 -7.55 -6.98 4.34
N LEU A 181 -8.18 -5.86 4.71
CA LEU A 181 -7.58 -4.91 5.63
C LEU A 181 -7.24 -5.57 6.98
N PRO A 182 -5.97 -5.51 7.45
CA PRO A 182 -5.57 -6.05 8.74
C PRO A 182 -5.93 -5.12 9.91
N MET A 183 -6.38 -3.90 9.62
CA MET A 183 -6.84 -2.89 10.56
C MET A 183 -8.03 -2.14 9.97
N GLU A 184 -8.91 -1.61 10.81
CA GLU A 184 -9.94 -0.69 10.30
C GLU A 184 -9.33 0.64 9.85
N MET A 185 -9.99 1.32 8.92
CA MET A 185 -9.65 2.68 8.50
C MET A 185 -10.69 3.66 9.09
N PRO A 186 -10.27 4.62 9.94
CA PRO A 186 -11.18 5.58 10.55
C PRO A 186 -11.78 6.55 9.54
N CYS A 187 -12.97 7.06 9.83
CA CYS A 187 -13.67 8.04 9.00
C CYS A 187 -13.24 9.50 9.26
N SER A 188 -12.59 9.78 10.38
CA SER A 188 -12.11 11.12 10.74
C SER A 188 -11.03 11.06 11.82
N MET A 189 -10.27 12.14 11.98
CA MET A 189 -9.34 12.26 13.11
C MET A 189 -10.04 12.34 14.46
N ASP A 190 -11.30 12.79 14.51
CA ASP A 190 -12.09 12.76 15.74
C ASP A 190 -12.51 11.33 16.10
N ALA A 191 -12.75 10.46 15.11
CA ALA A 191 -12.94 9.03 15.37
C ALA A 191 -11.69 8.42 16.00
N VAL A 192 -10.50 8.72 15.44
CA VAL A 192 -9.20 8.27 15.97
C VAL A 192 -9.03 8.69 17.43
N ARG A 193 -9.27 9.96 17.76
CA ARG A 193 -9.14 10.50 19.13
C ARG A 193 -10.12 9.86 20.13
N ASN A 194 -11.22 9.30 19.65
CA ASN A 194 -12.24 8.64 20.47
C ASN A 194 -12.05 7.12 20.57
N GLN A 195 -11.10 6.53 19.85
CA GLN A 195 -10.78 5.11 19.96
C GLN A 195 -10.19 4.80 21.33
N LYS A 196 -10.52 3.63 21.86
CA LYS A 196 -9.91 3.11 23.09
C LYS A 196 -8.61 2.41 22.76
N GLU A 197 -7.55 2.82 23.45
CA GLU A 197 -6.18 2.30 23.23
C GLU A 197 -6.06 0.77 23.41
N ASP A 198 -6.98 0.14 24.16
CA ASP A 198 -6.96 -1.28 24.52
C ASP A 198 -8.06 -2.12 23.85
N VAL A 199 -8.89 -1.54 22.96
CA VAL A 199 -9.98 -2.26 22.29
C VAL A 199 -9.79 -2.20 20.77
N PRO A 200 -9.58 -3.35 20.10
CA PRO A 200 -9.45 -3.36 18.65
C PRO A 200 -10.82 -3.12 17.98
N TYR A 201 -10.79 -2.37 16.87
CA TYR A 201 -11.93 -2.16 15.97
C TYR A 201 -13.16 -1.54 16.65
N ASP A 202 -12.93 -0.55 17.53
CA ASP A 202 -13.98 0.08 18.33
C ASP A 202 -14.58 1.35 17.71
N SER A 203 -14.14 1.73 16.50
CA SER A 203 -14.76 2.81 15.74
C SER A 203 -16.25 2.53 15.53
N LYS A 204 -17.10 3.54 15.77
CA LYS A 204 -18.54 3.41 15.54
C LYS A 204 -18.88 3.27 14.06
N ASP A 205 -18.29 4.12 13.23
CA ASP A 205 -18.54 4.22 11.79
C ASP A 205 -17.20 4.32 11.04
N PRO A 206 -16.40 3.23 10.98
CA PRO A 206 -15.14 3.25 10.24
C PRO A 206 -15.41 3.49 8.74
N LEU A 207 -14.48 4.19 8.07
CA LEU A 207 -14.53 4.35 6.61
C LEU A 207 -14.47 2.99 5.93
N TYR A 208 -13.60 2.11 6.43
CA TYR A 208 -13.54 0.70 6.04
C TYR A 208 -13.31 -0.15 7.30
N PRO A 209 -14.16 -1.17 7.57
CA PRO A 209 -13.99 -2.01 8.73
C PRO A 209 -12.80 -2.97 8.58
N PHE A 210 -12.35 -3.54 9.71
CA PHE A 210 -11.39 -4.66 9.68
C PHE A 210 -11.88 -5.79 8.77
N GLY A 211 -10.96 -6.39 8.03
CA GLY A 211 -11.27 -7.48 7.11
C GLY A 211 -12.03 -7.03 5.86
N PHE A 212 -12.20 -5.73 5.61
CA PHE A 212 -12.81 -5.23 4.38
C PHE A 212 -11.89 -5.47 3.18
N GLY A 213 -12.51 -5.78 2.03
CA GLY A 213 -11.86 -5.89 0.73
C GLY A 213 -12.85 -6.37 -0.32
N LEU A 214 -12.87 -5.70 -1.46
CA LEU A 214 -13.68 -6.05 -2.63
C LEU A 214 -12.91 -6.98 -3.56
N ASN A 215 -13.62 -7.63 -4.48
CA ASN A 215 -13.08 -8.51 -5.50
C ASN A 215 -13.67 -8.13 -6.88
N TYR A 216 -13.02 -8.56 -7.98
CA TYR A 216 -13.55 -8.54 -9.35
C TYR A 216 -13.01 -9.68 -10.20
#